data_AF-A0A1Y4VG55-F1
#
_entry.id   AF-A0A1Y4VG55-F1
#
_cell.length_a   1.000
_cell.length_b   1.000
_cell.length_c   1.000
_cell.angle_alpha   90.00
_cell.angle_beta   90.00
_cell.angle_gamma   90.00
#
_symmetry.space_group_name_H-M   'P 1'
#
loop_
_entity.id
_entity.type
_entity.pdbx_description
1 polymer ?
#
loop_
_entity_poly.entity_id
_entity_poly.type
_entity_poly.pdbx_seq_one_letter_code
_entity_poly.pdbx_strand_id
1 'polypeptide(L)'
;MAIDERLLKSVIAEVLKEMNTTSAAAAEEACSEGMTITEVGDAQKGTNPNEVVLGVAPAFGVSQTKNIVGVPHAAIIKEIMAGLEEEGVACRIVKVYRTSDVSFIAHDAAELSGSGIGIGIQSKGTTVIHQKDLPPLSNLELFPQCPLIDLETYRAIGKNAAKYAKGESPNPVPVKNDQMARPKYQALSAVLHIKETEHADRNKAPKALKVEFK
;
A
#
# COMPACT_ATOMS: atom_id res chain seq x y z
N MET A 1 -5.97 29.65 -44.16
CA MET A 1 -6.32 30.23 -42.85
C MET A 1 -5.03 30.42 -42.08
N ALA A 2 -4.58 31.68 -41.91
CA ALA A 2 -3.38 31.96 -41.12
C ALA A 2 -3.78 31.99 -39.65
N ILE A 3 -3.18 31.11 -38.84
CA ILE A 3 -3.38 31.10 -37.39
C ILE A 3 -2.67 32.34 -36.83
N ASP A 4 -3.40 33.19 -36.12
CA ASP A 4 -2.92 34.44 -35.52
C ASP A 4 -1.95 34.13 -34.37
N GLU A 5 -0.73 34.66 -34.45
CA GLU A 5 0.36 34.45 -33.48
C GLU A 5 -0.02 34.90 -32.06
N ARG A 6 -0.97 35.84 -31.93
CA ARG A 6 -1.51 36.26 -30.63
C ARG A 6 -2.34 35.17 -29.97
N LEU A 7 -3.10 34.43 -30.78
CA LEU A 7 -3.96 33.33 -30.36
C LEU A 7 -3.11 32.14 -29.90
N LEU A 8 -1.97 31.90 -30.57
CA LEU A 8 -1.02 30.87 -30.14
C LEU A 8 -0.39 31.21 -28.76
N LYS A 9 -0.01 32.48 -28.56
CA LYS A 9 0.60 32.93 -27.31
C LYS A 9 -0.38 32.91 -26.13
N SER A 10 -1.66 33.23 -26.36
CA SER A 10 -2.67 33.15 -25.30
C SER A 10 -2.93 31.70 -24.87
N VAL A 11 -3.01 30.76 -25.83
CA VAL A 11 -3.21 29.34 -25.52
C VAL A 11 -2.00 28.77 -24.75
N ILE A 12 -0.78 29.09 -25.16
CA ILE A 12 0.44 28.65 -24.46
C ILE A 12 0.49 29.22 -23.03
N ALA A 13 0.12 30.49 -22.84
CA ALA A 13 0.07 31.11 -21.52
C ALA A 13 -1.00 30.47 -20.61
N GLU A 14 -2.14 30.08 -21.17
CA GLU A 14 -3.23 29.42 -20.45
C GLU A 14 -2.83 28.00 -20.04
N VAL A 15 -2.21 27.23 -20.94
CA VAL A 15 -1.67 25.89 -20.66
C VAL A 15 -0.56 25.95 -19.60
N LEU A 16 0.35 26.91 -19.68
CA LEU A 16 1.40 27.09 -18.66
C LEU A 16 0.83 27.47 -17.29
N LYS A 17 -0.29 28.22 -17.27
CA LYS A 17 -0.97 28.58 -16.04
C LYS A 17 -1.67 27.39 -15.40
N GLU A 18 -2.32 26.54 -16.21
CA GLU A 18 -2.90 25.28 -15.75
C GLU A 18 -1.83 24.30 -15.23
N MET A 19 -0.66 24.24 -15.88
CA MET A 19 0.47 23.40 -15.44
C MET A 19 1.17 23.93 -14.18
N ASN A 20 1.14 25.24 -13.91
CA ASN A 20 1.72 25.80 -12.68
C ASN A 20 0.77 25.69 -11.48
N THR A 21 -0.55 25.61 -11.69
CA THR A 21 -1.52 25.40 -10.61
C THR A 21 -1.50 24.00 -10.01
N THR A 22 -0.87 23.03 -10.68
CA THR A 22 -0.66 21.67 -10.17
C THR A 22 0.62 21.50 -9.34
N SER A 23 1.43 22.56 -9.14
CA SER A 23 2.67 22.52 -8.37
C SER A 23 2.63 23.42 -7.12
N ALA A 24 1.72 23.12 -6.20
CA ALA A 24 1.77 23.66 -4.84
C ALA A 24 1.77 22.50 -3.84
N ALA A 25 2.95 22.22 -3.28
CA ALA A 25 3.16 21.24 -2.23
C ALA A 25 2.44 21.68 -0.94
N ALA A 26 1.21 21.20 -0.76
CA ALA A 26 0.54 21.10 0.51
C ALA A 26 0.67 19.66 1.01
N ALA A 27 0.76 19.45 2.32
CA ALA A 27 0.63 18.12 2.90
C ALA A 27 -0.67 17.48 2.37
N GLU A 28 -0.54 16.47 1.53
CA GLU A 28 -1.67 15.87 0.82
C GLU A 28 -2.51 15.06 1.83
N GLU A 29 -3.52 15.70 2.41
CA GLU A 29 -4.59 15.00 3.11
C GLU A 29 -5.44 14.26 2.08
N ALA A 30 -5.29 12.94 2.04
CA ALA A 30 -6.11 12.09 1.19
C ALA A 30 -7.29 11.55 1.98
N CYS A 31 -8.50 11.82 1.49
CA CYS A 31 -9.73 11.31 2.07
C CYS A 31 -10.18 10.07 1.30
N SER A 32 -10.15 8.91 1.94
CA SER A 32 -10.75 7.67 1.42
C SER A 32 -12.05 7.36 2.15
N GLU A 33 -12.91 6.51 1.57
CA GLU A 33 -14.15 6.08 2.23
C GLU A 33 -13.84 5.41 3.58
N GLY A 34 -14.11 6.12 4.70
CA GLY A 34 -13.95 5.62 6.06
C GLY A 34 -12.59 5.87 6.75
N MET A 35 -11.61 6.49 6.09
CA MET A 35 -10.37 6.95 6.76
C MET A 35 -9.72 8.16 6.10
N THR A 36 -9.05 8.97 6.90
CA THR A 36 -8.14 10.03 6.47
C THR A 36 -6.70 9.54 6.60
N ILE A 37 -5.90 9.72 5.54
CA ILE A 37 -4.45 9.44 5.56
C ILE A 37 -3.69 10.77 5.49
N THR A 38 -2.75 10.95 6.40
CA THR A 38 -1.84 12.09 6.43
C THR A 38 -0.39 11.61 6.43
N GLU A 39 0.44 12.15 5.52
CA GLU A 39 1.88 11.89 5.55
C GLU A 39 2.55 12.70 6.67
N VAL A 40 3.34 12.04 7.52
CA VAL A 40 4.01 12.69 8.67
C VAL A 40 5.52 12.84 8.49
N GLY A 41 6.04 12.63 7.28
CA GLY A 41 7.46 12.75 6.94
C GLY A 41 8.08 11.45 6.44
N ASP A 42 9.40 11.42 6.29
CA ASP A 42 10.14 10.23 5.86
C ASP A 42 10.11 9.14 6.93
N ALA A 43 9.76 7.92 6.52
CA ALA A 43 9.71 6.77 7.41
C ALA A 43 11.13 6.40 7.88
N GLN A 44 11.33 6.43 9.19
CA GLN A 44 12.58 6.00 9.81
C GLN A 44 12.54 4.52 10.16
N LYS A 45 13.73 3.92 10.29
CA LYS A 45 13.88 2.57 10.83
C LYS A 45 13.43 2.56 12.29
N GLY A 46 12.54 1.63 12.63
CA GLY A 46 12.01 1.49 13.97
C GLY A 46 12.99 0.80 14.92
N THR A 47 12.89 1.16 16.19
CA THR A 47 13.70 0.58 17.28
C THR A 47 12.88 -0.33 18.20
N ASN A 48 11.55 -0.35 18.04
CA ASN A 48 10.67 -1.18 18.84
C ASN A 48 10.71 -2.63 18.31
N PRO A 49 11.19 -3.62 19.10
CA PRO A 49 11.17 -5.02 18.66
C PRO A 49 9.74 -5.58 18.60
N ASN A 50 8.77 -4.93 19.24
CA ASN A 50 7.37 -5.31 19.27
C ASN A 50 6.51 -4.43 18.34
N GLU A 51 6.94 -4.27 17.09
CA GLU A 51 6.17 -3.61 16.04
C GLU A 51 6.16 -4.43 14.75
N VAL A 52 5.14 -4.23 13.92
CA VAL A 52 5.11 -4.66 12.52
C VAL A 52 4.81 -3.43 11.66
N VAL A 53 5.56 -3.29 10.57
CA VAL A 53 5.34 -2.22 9.61
C VAL A 53 4.41 -2.70 8.50
N LEU A 54 3.33 -1.97 8.26
CA LEU A 54 2.44 -2.14 7.12
C LEU A 54 2.83 -1.16 6.01
N GLY A 55 3.48 -1.68 4.98
CA GLY A 55 3.79 -0.97 3.74
C GLY A 55 2.62 -0.99 2.77
N VAL A 56 2.08 0.19 2.46
CA VAL A 56 1.04 0.36 1.45
C VAL A 56 1.64 0.94 0.16
N ALA A 57 1.11 0.51 -0.97
CA ALA A 57 1.52 0.98 -2.29
C ALA A 57 1.18 2.47 -2.54
N PRO A 58 1.77 3.12 -3.56
CA PRO A 58 1.68 4.57 -3.75
C PRO A 58 0.23 5.10 -3.85
N ALA A 59 -0.63 4.41 -4.61
CA ALA A 59 -2.02 4.81 -4.83
C ALA A 59 -2.98 4.48 -3.68
N PHE A 60 -2.53 3.69 -2.69
CA PHE A 60 -3.39 3.11 -1.67
C PHE A 60 -4.02 4.20 -0.79
N GLY A 61 -5.35 4.21 -0.73
CA GLY A 61 -6.13 5.14 0.10
C GLY A 61 -6.14 6.57 -0.42
N VAL A 62 -5.69 6.79 -1.67
CA VAL A 62 -5.65 8.10 -2.33
C VAL A 62 -6.41 8.02 -3.64
N SER A 63 -5.76 7.68 -4.76
CA SER A 63 -6.40 7.53 -6.06
C SER A 63 -7.15 6.20 -6.19
N GLN A 64 -6.78 5.19 -5.39
CA GLN A 64 -7.51 3.95 -5.24
C GLN A 64 -7.91 3.76 -3.78
N THR A 65 -9.20 3.56 -3.52
CA THR A 65 -9.77 3.48 -2.16
C THR A 65 -10.45 2.15 -1.85
N LYS A 66 -10.48 1.24 -2.84
CA LYS A 66 -11.09 -0.10 -2.75
C LYS A 66 -10.21 -1.11 -3.45
N ASN A 67 -10.24 -2.36 -2.96
CA ASN A 67 -9.56 -3.47 -3.61
C ASN A 67 -10.28 -3.95 -4.88
N ILE A 68 -9.74 -4.99 -5.53
CA ILE A 68 -10.24 -5.51 -6.81
C ILE A 68 -11.71 -5.99 -6.80
N VAL A 69 -12.25 -6.36 -5.63
CA VAL A 69 -13.65 -6.79 -5.45
C VAL A 69 -14.51 -5.73 -4.74
N GLY A 70 -13.99 -4.52 -4.53
CA GLY A 70 -14.74 -3.39 -3.98
C GLY A 70 -14.70 -3.25 -2.46
N VAL A 71 -13.86 -4.00 -1.74
CA VAL A 71 -13.70 -3.84 -0.29
C VAL A 71 -12.94 -2.54 -0.01
N PRO A 72 -13.46 -1.63 0.86
CA PRO A 72 -12.78 -0.39 1.20
C PRO A 72 -11.42 -0.62 1.87
N HIS A 73 -10.43 0.18 1.47
CA HIS A 73 -9.09 0.15 2.07
C HIS A 73 -9.10 0.43 3.58
N ALA A 74 -10.01 1.29 4.05
CA ALA A 74 -10.18 1.56 5.48
C ALA A 74 -10.55 0.29 6.27
N ALA A 75 -11.43 -0.55 5.72
CA ALA A 75 -11.80 -1.82 6.35
C ALA A 75 -10.62 -2.80 6.36
N ILE A 76 -9.86 -2.85 5.27
CA ILE A 76 -8.68 -3.71 5.15
C ILE A 76 -7.60 -3.34 6.19
N ILE A 77 -7.25 -2.05 6.29
CA ILE A 77 -6.26 -1.59 7.28
C ILE A 77 -6.77 -1.90 8.69
N LYS A 78 -8.05 -1.64 8.98
CA LYS A 78 -8.63 -1.88 10.30
C LYS A 78 -8.51 -3.35 10.72
N GLU A 79 -8.74 -4.30 9.82
CA GLU A 79 -8.59 -5.73 10.15
C GLU A 79 -7.13 -6.15 10.36
N ILE A 80 -6.20 -5.68 9.51
CA ILE A 80 -4.77 -5.97 9.71
C ILE A 80 -4.29 -5.41 11.06
N MET A 81 -4.65 -4.16 11.37
CA MET A 81 -4.33 -3.53 12.65
C MET A 81 -4.92 -4.31 13.81
N ALA A 82 -6.20 -4.68 13.74
CA ALA A 82 -6.84 -5.45 14.79
C ALA A 82 -6.18 -6.83 14.99
N GLY A 83 -5.77 -7.50 13.93
CA GLY A 83 -5.02 -8.76 14.02
C GLY A 83 -3.66 -8.61 14.72
N LEU A 84 -2.96 -7.51 14.49
CA LEU A 84 -1.70 -7.19 15.18
C LEU A 84 -1.94 -6.87 16.67
N GLU A 85 -2.95 -6.04 16.96
CA GLU A 85 -3.31 -5.62 18.31
C GLU A 85 -3.80 -6.79 19.18
N GLU A 86 -4.54 -7.74 18.61
CA GLU A 86 -4.98 -8.97 19.30
C GLU A 86 -3.81 -9.82 19.80
N GLU A 87 -2.65 -9.72 19.15
CA GLU A 87 -1.42 -10.42 19.53
C GLU A 87 -0.44 -9.50 20.31
N GLY A 88 -0.88 -8.29 20.64
CA GLY A 88 -0.12 -7.32 21.45
C GLY A 88 1.03 -6.63 20.71
N VAL A 89 1.01 -6.59 19.38
CA VAL A 89 2.07 -6.01 18.55
C VAL A 89 1.63 -4.68 17.94
N ALA A 90 2.48 -3.65 18.01
CA ALA A 90 2.14 -2.33 17.47
C ALA A 90 2.14 -2.33 15.93
N CYS A 91 1.19 -1.64 15.31
CA CYS A 91 1.17 -1.41 13.86
C CYS A 91 1.73 -0.02 13.54
N ARG A 92 2.70 0.04 12.62
CA ARG A 92 3.17 1.30 12.03
C ARG A 92 2.95 1.26 10.53
N ILE A 93 2.32 2.29 9.97
CA ILE A 93 1.94 2.31 8.55
C ILE A 93 2.89 3.23 7.78
N VAL A 94 3.38 2.74 6.64
CA VAL A 94 4.24 3.50 5.73
C VAL A 94 3.72 3.40 4.29
N LYS A 95 3.89 4.45 3.51
CA LYS A 95 3.64 4.45 2.07
C LYS A 95 4.96 4.33 1.32
N VAL A 96 5.08 3.30 0.50
CA VAL A 96 6.28 3.06 -0.31
C VAL A 96 6.05 3.64 -1.70
N TYR A 97 6.94 4.53 -2.11
CA TYR A 97 6.85 5.23 -3.40
C TYR A 97 7.74 4.62 -4.49
N ARG A 98 8.89 4.07 -4.11
CA ARG A 98 9.92 3.65 -5.09
C ARG A 98 9.49 2.57 -6.09
N THR A 99 8.40 1.87 -5.80
CA THR A 99 7.89 0.75 -6.59
C THR A 99 6.39 0.56 -6.31
N SER A 100 5.70 -0.09 -7.23
CA SER A 100 4.35 -0.63 -7.04
C SER A 100 4.34 -2.14 -6.81
N ASP A 101 5.49 -2.82 -6.84
CA ASP A 101 5.61 -4.27 -6.64
C ASP A 101 5.44 -4.65 -5.15
N VAL A 102 4.49 -5.54 -4.87
CA VAL A 102 4.13 -5.92 -3.49
C VAL A 102 5.28 -6.53 -2.70
N SER A 103 6.15 -7.32 -3.33
CA SER A 103 7.22 -8.01 -2.63
C SER A 103 8.29 -7.04 -2.18
N PHE A 104 8.65 -6.07 -3.05
CA PHE A 104 9.55 -4.98 -2.68
C PHE A 104 8.94 -4.02 -1.65
N ILE A 105 7.62 -3.76 -1.70
CA ILE A 105 6.92 -2.97 -0.68
C ILE A 105 6.98 -3.68 0.68
N ALA A 106 6.71 -4.99 0.71
CA ALA A 106 6.76 -5.78 1.94
C ALA A 106 8.19 -5.88 2.50
N HIS A 107 9.19 -6.01 1.63
CA HIS A 107 10.60 -6.00 1.99
C HIS A 107 11.02 -4.65 2.60
N ASP A 108 10.66 -3.52 1.99
CA ASP A 108 10.93 -2.19 2.55
C ASP A 108 10.29 -2.02 3.94
N ALA A 109 9.04 -2.48 4.08
CA ALA A 109 8.36 -2.48 5.36
C ALA A 109 9.14 -3.32 6.39
N ALA A 110 9.62 -4.51 6.01
CA ALA A 110 10.37 -5.39 6.89
C ALA A 110 11.74 -4.78 7.28
N GLU A 111 12.45 -4.12 6.37
CA GLU A 111 13.72 -3.43 6.66
C GLU A 111 13.53 -2.22 7.59
N LEU A 112 12.42 -1.50 7.44
CA LEU A 112 12.04 -0.39 8.31
C LEU A 112 11.54 -0.87 9.69
N SER A 113 11.07 -2.11 9.81
CA SER A 113 10.47 -2.65 11.02
C SER A 113 11.50 -3.00 12.09
N GLY A 114 11.23 -2.61 13.34
CA GLY A 114 12.08 -2.94 14.49
C GLY A 114 12.08 -4.44 14.84
N SER A 115 10.98 -5.17 14.57
CA SER A 115 10.95 -6.64 14.65
C SER A 115 11.63 -7.33 13.45
N GLY A 116 11.80 -6.60 12.34
CA GLY A 116 12.22 -7.16 11.07
C GLY A 116 11.11 -7.84 10.27
N ILE A 117 9.84 -7.76 10.73
CA ILE A 117 8.67 -8.27 10.01
C ILE A 117 7.89 -7.11 9.39
N GLY A 118 7.52 -7.27 8.12
CA GLY A 118 6.74 -6.31 7.36
C GLY A 118 5.58 -6.95 6.61
N ILE A 119 4.51 -6.19 6.41
CA ILE A 119 3.38 -6.56 5.55
C ILE A 119 3.40 -5.59 4.37
N GLY A 120 3.34 -6.09 3.14
CA GLY A 120 3.15 -5.26 1.94
C GLY A 120 1.78 -5.47 1.36
N ILE A 121 1.10 -4.38 0.97
CA ILE A 121 -0.22 -4.43 0.31
C ILE A 121 -0.31 -3.45 -0.87
N GLN A 122 -0.78 -3.98 -2.00
CA GLN A 122 -1.17 -3.18 -3.17
C GLN A 122 -2.62 -2.71 -3.05
N SER A 123 -2.98 -1.63 -3.74
CA SER A 123 -4.35 -1.10 -3.77
C SER A 123 -5.36 -2.15 -4.22
N LYS A 124 -5.03 -2.96 -5.23
CA LYS A 124 -5.89 -4.06 -5.68
C LYS A 124 -6.09 -5.18 -4.64
N GLY A 125 -5.31 -5.20 -3.55
CA GLY A 125 -5.47 -6.09 -2.40
C GLY A 125 -4.43 -7.21 -2.28
N THR A 126 -3.52 -7.38 -3.26
CA THR A 126 -2.47 -8.41 -3.13
C THR A 126 -1.58 -8.08 -1.95
N THR A 127 -1.33 -9.09 -1.10
CA THR A 127 -0.70 -8.91 0.20
C THR A 127 0.41 -9.94 0.41
N VAL A 128 1.47 -9.54 1.13
CA VAL A 128 2.64 -10.37 1.47
C VAL A 128 3.04 -10.11 2.92
N ILE A 129 3.39 -11.16 3.66
CA ILE A 129 4.16 -11.06 4.90
C ILE A 129 5.63 -11.38 4.59
N HIS A 130 6.53 -10.47 4.94
CA HIS A 130 7.96 -10.55 4.62
C HIS A 130 8.82 -10.39 5.89
N GLN A 131 10.05 -10.88 5.81
CA GLN A 131 11.10 -10.71 6.81
C GLN A 131 12.33 -10.05 6.19
N LYS A 132 12.98 -9.13 6.90
CA LYS A 132 14.11 -8.30 6.40
C LYS A 132 15.30 -9.10 5.85
N ASP A 133 15.53 -10.32 6.36
CA ASP A 133 16.71 -11.13 6.02
C ASP A 133 16.46 -12.08 4.83
N LEU A 134 15.23 -12.09 4.30
CA LEU A 134 14.86 -12.91 3.15
C LEU A 134 15.15 -12.16 1.84
N PRO A 135 15.48 -12.87 0.73
CA PRO A 135 15.58 -12.24 -0.58
C PRO A 135 14.29 -11.48 -0.96
N PRO A 136 14.36 -10.36 -1.69
CA PRO A 136 13.18 -9.51 -1.96
C PRO A 136 12.00 -10.17 -2.68
N LEU A 137 12.21 -11.28 -3.38
CA LEU A 137 11.15 -12.05 -4.07
C LEU A 137 10.76 -13.33 -3.31
N SER A 138 11.34 -13.55 -2.14
CA SER A 138 10.87 -14.55 -1.18
C SER A 138 9.84 -13.92 -0.24
N ASN A 139 9.27 -14.70 0.67
CA ASN A 139 8.32 -14.22 1.68
C ASN A 139 8.13 -15.27 2.77
N LEU A 140 7.50 -14.87 3.87
CA LEU A 140 6.97 -15.83 4.86
C LEU A 140 5.62 -16.36 4.39
N GLU A 141 4.71 -15.46 3.99
CA GLU A 141 3.39 -15.82 3.46
C GLU A 141 3.01 -14.91 2.29
N LEU A 142 2.35 -15.48 1.28
CA LEU A 142 1.94 -14.78 0.06
C LEU A 142 0.45 -15.03 -0.19
N PHE A 143 -0.27 -13.94 -0.50
CA PHE A 143 -1.68 -13.96 -0.84
C PHE A 143 -1.85 -13.50 -2.30
N PRO A 144 -1.61 -14.40 -3.27
CA PRO A 144 -1.44 -14.00 -4.67
C PRO A 144 -2.76 -13.68 -5.37
N GLN A 145 -3.88 -14.25 -4.88
CA GLN A 145 -5.21 -14.07 -5.47
C GLN A 145 -6.03 -13.07 -4.65
N CYS A 146 -5.76 -11.77 -4.86
CA CYS A 146 -6.45 -10.68 -4.18
C CYS A 146 -8.01 -10.69 -4.23
N PRO A 147 -8.69 -11.27 -5.24
CA PRO A 147 -10.15 -11.39 -5.20
C PRO A 147 -10.68 -12.34 -4.12
N LEU A 148 -9.84 -13.21 -3.54
CA LEU A 148 -10.23 -14.21 -2.56
C LEU A 148 -9.92 -13.80 -1.11
N ILE A 149 -9.24 -12.67 -0.92
CA ILE A 149 -8.83 -12.17 0.40
C ILE A 149 -10.01 -11.38 0.99
N ASP A 150 -10.69 -11.97 1.97
CA ASP A 150 -11.75 -11.32 2.74
C ASP A 150 -11.20 -10.65 4.01
N LEU A 151 -12.07 -9.95 4.73
CA LEU A 151 -11.73 -9.23 5.96
C LEU A 151 -11.18 -10.17 7.05
N GLU A 152 -11.73 -11.37 7.18
CA GLU A 152 -11.22 -12.38 8.11
C GLU A 152 -9.79 -12.81 7.76
N THR A 153 -9.50 -12.98 6.46
CA THR A 153 -8.14 -13.28 5.97
C THR A 153 -7.20 -12.12 6.27
N TYR A 154 -7.59 -10.86 6.05
CA TYR A 154 -6.77 -9.69 6.41
C TYR A 154 -6.47 -9.62 7.91
N ARG A 155 -7.44 -9.97 8.77
CA ARG A 155 -7.22 -10.05 10.22
C ARG A 155 -6.24 -11.18 10.57
N ALA A 156 -6.38 -12.34 9.94
CA ALA A 156 -5.48 -13.47 10.14
C ALA A 156 -4.04 -13.16 9.69
N ILE A 157 -3.88 -12.39 8.60
CA ILE A 157 -2.58 -11.87 8.14
C ILE A 157 -1.93 -11.02 9.25
N GLY A 158 -2.69 -10.11 9.86
CA GLY A 158 -2.22 -9.32 11.00
C GLY A 158 -1.74 -10.20 12.16
N LYS A 159 -2.54 -11.20 12.55
CA LYS A 159 -2.17 -12.15 13.63
C LYS A 159 -0.89 -12.90 13.34
N ASN A 160 -0.75 -13.46 12.14
CA ASN A 160 0.44 -14.24 11.80
C ASN A 160 1.68 -13.35 11.73
N ALA A 161 1.57 -12.16 11.16
CA ALA A 161 2.68 -11.19 11.16
C ALA A 161 3.12 -10.82 12.59
N ALA A 162 2.18 -10.64 13.52
CA ALA A 162 2.49 -10.43 14.93
C ALA A 162 3.22 -11.62 15.58
N LYS A 163 2.77 -12.85 15.29
CA LYS A 163 3.42 -14.07 15.77
C LYS A 163 4.84 -14.23 15.24
N TYR A 164 5.06 -13.95 13.96
CA TYR A 164 6.40 -13.89 13.39
C TYR A 164 7.26 -12.80 14.06
N ALA A 165 6.70 -11.63 14.37
CA ALA A 165 7.43 -10.56 15.05
C ALA A 165 7.88 -10.96 16.47
N LYS A 166 7.10 -11.83 17.12
CA LYS A 166 7.45 -12.46 18.41
C LYS A 166 8.43 -13.64 18.30
N GLY A 167 8.85 -14.01 17.08
CA GLY A 167 9.71 -15.16 16.82
C GLY A 167 9.00 -16.51 16.91
N GLU A 168 7.66 -16.52 16.87
CA GLU A 168 6.86 -17.74 16.84
C GLU A 168 6.79 -18.33 15.43
N SER A 169 6.36 -19.59 15.34
CA SER A 169 6.13 -20.29 14.07
C SER A 169 4.63 -20.64 13.93
N PRO A 170 3.76 -19.66 13.59
CA PRO A 170 2.33 -19.90 13.43
C PRO A 170 2.04 -20.85 12.26
N ASN A 171 0.87 -21.50 12.31
CA ASN A 171 0.33 -22.15 11.13
C ASN A 171 0.02 -21.06 10.08
N PRO A 172 0.53 -21.18 8.84
CA PRO A 172 0.25 -20.20 7.78
C PRO A 172 -1.26 -20.04 7.56
N VAL A 173 -1.67 -18.83 7.20
CA VAL A 173 -3.07 -18.55 6.87
C VAL A 173 -3.47 -19.44 5.69
N PRO A 174 -4.60 -20.16 5.76
CA PRO A 174 -5.03 -21.04 4.68
C PRO A 174 -5.15 -20.30 3.34
N VAL A 175 -4.29 -20.64 2.38
CA VAL A 175 -4.27 -20.00 1.06
C VAL A 175 -5.47 -20.49 0.25
N LYS A 176 -6.36 -19.57 -0.13
CA LYS A 176 -7.46 -19.84 -1.05
C LYS A 176 -6.95 -19.84 -2.49
N ASN A 177 -7.43 -20.77 -3.30
CA ASN A 177 -7.09 -20.87 -4.71
C ASN A 177 -8.36 -21.13 -5.54
N ASP A 178 -8.64 -20.23 -6.49
CA ASP A 178 -9.69 -20.39 -7.49
C ASP A 178 -9.07 -20.32 -8.89
N GLN A 179 -9.16 -21.43 -9.63
CA GLN A 179 -8.69 -21.55 -11.00
C GLN A 179 -9.35 -20.53 -11.97
N MET A 180 -10.54 -20.02 -11.63
CA MET A 180 -11.25 -18.99 -12.40
C MET A 180 -10.90 -17.56 -11.99
N ALA A 181 -10.12 -17.36 -10.91
CA ALA A 181 -9.70 -16.03 -10.49
C ALA A 181 -8.91 -15.31 -11.59
N ARG A 182 -7.99 -16.02 -12.24
CA ARG A 182 -7.17 -15.45 -13.33
C ARG A 182 -8.03 -15.08 -14.55
N PRO A 183 -8.83 -15.99 -15.14
CA PRO A 183 -9.74 -15.63 -16.24
C PRO A 183 -10.64 -14.43 -15.96
N LYS A 184 -11.18 -14.31 -14.73
CA LYS A 184 -12.11 -13.23 -14.35
C LYS A 184 -11.42 -11.90 -14.07
N TYR A 185 -10.29 -11.93 -13.36
CA TYR A 185 -9.74 -10.73 -12.72
C TYR A 185 -8.37 -10.31 -13.24
N GLN A 186 -7.66 -11.11 -14.04
CA GLN A 186 -6.30 -10.77 -14.46
C GLN A 186 -6.22 -9.46 -15.26
N ALA A 187 -7.16 -9.23 -16.18
CA ALA A 187 -7.21 -7.99 -16.96
C ALA A 187 -7.48 -6.77 -16.05
N LEU A 188 -8.44 -6.88 -15.12
CA LEU A 188 -8.73 -5.83 -14.16
C LEU A 188 -7.54 -5.56 -13.22
N SER A 189 -6.90 -6.62 -12.72
CA SER A 189 -5.69 -6.57 -11.88
C SER A 189 -4.57 -5.81 -12.59
N ALA A 190 -4.35 -6.06 -13.89
CA ALA A 190 -3.36 -5.35 -14.68
C ALA A 190 -3.68 -3.85 -14.80
N VAL A 191 -4.94 -3.48 -15.09
CA VAL A 191 -5.35 -2.06 -15.18
C VAL A 191 -5.19 -1.34 -13.84
N LEU A 192 -5.60 -1.98 -12.73
CA LEU A 192 -5.43 -1.40 -11.39
C LEU A 192 -3.95 -1.22 -11.03
N HIS A 193 -3.10 -2.17 -11.40
CA HIS A 193 -1.66 -2.08 -11.16
C HIS A 193 -0.98 -1.02 -12.04
N ILE A 194 -1.40 -0.84 -13.30
CA ILE A 194 -0.93 0.26 -14.16
C ILE A 194 -1.23 1.60 -13.49
N LYS A 195 -2.49 1.82 -13.07
CA LYS A 195 -2.90 3.05 -12.36
C LYS A 195 -2.12 3.28 -11.07
N GLU A 196 -1.80 2.21 -10.33
CA GLU A 196 -0.98 2.33 -9.12
C GLU A 196 0.46 2.72 -9.45
N THR A 197 1.01 2.18 -10.54
CA THR A 197 2.39 2.41 -10.97
C THR A 197 2.61 3.83 -11.49
N GLU A 198 1.57 4.50 -12.01
CA GLU A 198 1.62 5.93 -12.37
C GLU A 198 1.97 6.83 -11.18
N HIS A 199 1.74 6.38 -9.95
CA HIS A 199 2.08 7.10 -8.72
C HIS A 199 3.42 6.66 -8.10
N ALA A 200 4.15 5.73 -8.73
CA ALA A 200 5.46 5.29 -8.23
C ALA A 200 6.55 6.31 -8.58
N ASP A 201 7.38 6.64 -7.59
CA ASP A 201 8.55 7.52 -7.73
C ASP A 201 9.76 6.85 -7.09
N ARG A 202 10.68 6.38 -7.95
CA ARG A 202 11.91 5.66 -7.59
C ARG A 202 12.83 6.45 -6.65
N ASN A 203 12.77 7.77 -6.68
CA ASN A 203 13.66 8.63 -5.89
C ASN A 203 13.00 9.08 -4.57
N LYS A 204 11.70 8.81 -4.40
CA LYS A 204 10.95 9.22 -3.20
C LYS A 204 11.10 8.16 -2.11
N ALA A 205 11.63 8.59 -0.96
CA ALA A 205 11.72 7.75 0.23
C ALA A 205 10.31 7.35 0.72
N PRO A 206 10.18 6.18 1.39
CA PRO A 206 8.92 5.81 2.02
C PRO A 206 8.47 6.86 3.04
N LYS A 207 7.16 7.15 3.09
CA LYS A 207 6.58 8.15 3.99
C LYS A 207 5.84 7.47 5.14
N ALA A 208 6.05 7.95 6.36
CA ALA A 208 5.26 7.49 7.50
C ALA A 208 3.83 8.04 7.37
N LEU A 209 2.83 7.21 7.65
CA LEU A 209 1.42 7.57 7.57
C LEU A 209 0.78 7.63 8.95
N LYS A 210 0.01 8.70 9.20
CA LYS A 210 -1.01 8.74 10.24
C LYS A 210 -2.35 8.41 9.61
N VAL A 211 -3.06 7.45 10.19
CA VAL A 211 -4.37 7.01 9.71
C VAL A 211 -5.41 7.27 10.79
N GLU A 212 -6.46 8.01 10.43
CA GLU A 212 -7.57 8.32 11.31
C GLU A 212 -8.86 7.76 10.70
N PHE A 213 -9.50 6.82 11.39
CA PHE A 213 -10.76 6.24 10.95
C PHE A 213 -11.94 7.16 11.29
N LYS A 214 -12.88 7.28 10.35
CA LYS A 214 -14.12 8.07 10.52
C LYS A 214 -15.26 7.24 11.09
#